data_AF-A0A970DWM8-F1
#
_entry.id   AF-A0A970DWM8-F1
#
_cell.length_a   1.000
_cell.length_b   1.000
_cell.length_c   1.000
_cell.angle_alpha   90.00
_cell.angle_beta   90.00
_cell.angle_gamma   90.00
#
_symmetry.space_group_name_H-M   'P 1'
#
loop_
_entity.id
_entity.type
_entity.pdbx_description
1 polymer ?
#
loop_
_entity_poly.entity_id
_entity_poly.type
_entity_poly.pdbx_seq_one_letter_code
_entity_poly.pdbx_strand_id
1 'polypeptide(L)'
;MGLIEAVSRSLVDKMADQLLLRLMRDPYAANLWEIISTTMKVTPRELMEIVLRAEKGKPLGRPFGTVYHFSPWQELLFNPVALVRLPTVDEKSVETKVTLGPKAKRPLELAIPIIITGMSYG
;
A
#
# COMPACT_ATOMS: atom_id res chain seq x y z
N MET A 1 -27.41 7.61 -48.78
CA MET A 1 -27.16 7.81 -47.34
C MET A 1 -27.19 6.52 -46.51
N GLY A 2 -27.42 5.31 -47.06
CA GLY A 2 -27.51 4.08 -46.25
C GLY A 2 -26.23 3.22 -46.13
N LEU A 3 -25.30 3.33 -47.07
CA LEU A 3 -24.09 2.47 -47.09
C LEU A 3 -23.05 2.85 -46.02
N ILE A 4 -22.84 4.15 -45.80
CA ILE A 4 -21.92 4.66 -44.77
C ILE A 4 -22.45 4.33 -43.37
N GLU A 5 -23.75 4.40 -43.18
CA GLU A 5 -24.41 4.09 -41.91
C GLU A 5 -24.41 2.59 -41.61
N ALA A 6 -24.63 1.74 -42.61
CA ALA A 6 -24.54 0.28 -42.47
C ALA A 6 -23.11 -0.19 -42.16
N VAL A 7 -22.11 0.40 -42.83
CA VAL A 7 -20.68 0.11 -42.57
C VAL A 7 -20.26 0.61 -41.19
N SER A 8 -20.66 1.82 -40.81
CA SER A 8 -20.43 2.38 -39.47
C SER A 8 -21.04 1.50 -38.38
N ARG A 9 -22.31 1.11 -38.53
CA ARG A 9 -23.00 0.24 -37.57
C ARG A 9 -22.31 -1.11 -37.46
N SER A 10 -21.94 -1.76 -38.56
CA SER A 10 -21.23 -3.05 -38.52
C SER A 10 -19.84 -2.94 -37.89
N LEU A 11 -19.13 -1.83 -38.09
CA LEU A 11 -17.83 -1.59 -37.47
C LEU A 11 -17.96 -1.44 -35.96
N VAL A 12 -18.92 -0.62 -35.51
CA VAL A 12 -19.22 -0.39 -34.09
C VAL A 12 -19.66 -1.69 -33.41
N ASP A 13 -20.53 -2.47 -34.07
CA ASP A 13 -21.03 -3.73 -33.55
C ASP A 13 -19.90 -4.75 -33.35
N LYS A 14 -19.02 -4.91 -34.35
CA LYS A 14 -17.83 -5.77 -34.24
C LYS A 14 -16.85 -5.31 -33.16
N MET A 15 -16.68 -3.99 -33.00
CA MET A 15 -15.81 -3.44 -31.95
C MET A 15 -16.42 -3.65 -30.56
N ALA A 16 -17.73 -3.43 -30.39
CA ALA A 16 -18.45 -3.65 -29.15
C ALA A 16 -18.44 -5.13 -28.75
N ASP A 17 -18.69 -6.04 -29.70
CA ASP A 17 -18.63 -7.48 -29.49
C ASP A 17 -17.24 -7.94 -29.07
N GLN A 18 -16.17 -7.44 -29.71
CA GLN A 18 -14.81 -7.77 -29.32
C GLN A 18 -14.45 -7.29 -27.92
N LEU A 19 -14.95 -6.11 -27.52
CA LEU A 19 -14.75 -5.54 -26.19
C LEU A 19 -15.52 -6.33 -25.12
N LEU A 20 -16.78 -6.68 -25.40
CA LEU A 20 -17.63 -7.52 -24.54
C LEU A 20 -17.05 -8.92 -24.37
N LEU A 21 -16.63 -9.56 -25.46
CA LEU A 21 -16.04 -10.89 -25.42
C LEU A 21 -14.74 -10.91 -24.61
N ARG A 22 -13.88 -9.89 -24.74
CA ARG A 22 -12.70 -9.73 -23.87
C ARG A 22 -13.07 -9.55 -22.41
N LEU A 23 -14.03 -8.66 -22.12
CA LEU A 23 -14.50 -8.42 -20.74
C LEU A 23 -15.08 -9.68 -20.10
N MET A 24 -15.69 -10.60 -20.86
CA MET A 24 -16.33 -11.80 -20.29
C MET A 24 -15.44 -13.04 -20.29
N ARG A 25 -14.52 -13.18 -21.25
CA ARG A 25 -13.71 -14.41 -21.41
C ARG A 25 -12.29 -14.27 -20.90
N ASP A 26 -11.73 -13.06 -20.82
CA ASP A 26 -10.36 -12.90 -20.39
C ASP A 26 -10.23 -13.23 -18.90
N PRO A 27 -9.16 -13.96 -18.50
CA PRO A 27 -8.87 -14.23 -17.09
C PRO A 27 -8.87 -12.93 -16.28
N TYR A 28 -9.40 -12.96 -15.06
CA TYR A 28 -9.61 -11.76 -14.24
C TYR A 28 -8.37 -10.86 -14.14
N ALA A 29 -7.16 -11.43 -14.07
CA ALA A 29 -5.90 -10.68 -13.99
C ALA A 29 -5.55 -9.85 -15.24
N ALA A 30 -6.07 -10.22 -16.42
CA ALA A 30 -5.86 -9.50 -17.68
C ALA A 30 -7.13 -8.76 -18.14
N ASN A 31 -8.19 -8.80 -17.35
CA ASN A 31 -9.50 -8.29 -17.71
C ASN A 31 -9.59 -6.79 -17.42
N LEU A 32 -10.22 -6.02 -18.31
CA LEU A 32 -10.47 -4.59 -18.08
C LEU A 32 -11.32 -4.33 -16.83
N TRP A 33 -12.10 -5.32 -16.39
CA TRP A 33 -12.88 -5.24 -15.15
C TRP A 33 -12.01 -5.21 -13.88
N GLU A 34 -10.76 -5.68 -13.95
CA GLU A 34 -9.80 -5.63 -12.85
C GLU A 34 -9.58 -4.19 -12.37
N ILE A 35 -9.55 -3.23 -13.31
CA ILE A 35 -9.34 -1.80 -13.04
C ILE A 35 -10.37 -1.28 -12.02
N ILE A 36 -11.62 -1.74 -12.09
CA ILE A 36 -12.68 -1.31 -11.17
C ILE A 36 -12.39 -1.80 -9.77
N SER A 37 -12.03 -3.08 -9.62
CA SER A 37 -11.71 -3.67 -8.33
C SER A 37 -10.48 -3.03 -7.68
N THR A 38 -9.50 -2.66 -8.50
CA THR A 38 -8.26 -2.04 -8.05
C THR A 38 -8.47 -0.58 -7.70
N THR A 39 -9.31 0.14 -8.45
CA THR A 39 -9.70 1.54 -8.12
C THR A 39 -10.51 1.65 -6.82
N MET A 40 -11.18 0.58 -6.39
CA MET A 40 -11.83 0.53 -5.08
C MET A 40 -10.84 0.37 -3.91
N LYS A 41 -9.61 -0.09 -4.17
CA LYS A 41 -8.57 -0.32 -3.15
C LYS A 41 -7.48 0.76 -3.14
N VAL A 42 -7.13 1.28 -4.31
CA VAL A 42 -6.13 2.34 -4.49
C VAL A 42 -6.74 3.49 -5.26
N THR A 43 -6.27 4.71 -5.01
CA THR A 43 -6.81 5.87 -5.74
C THR A 43 -6.48 5.75 -7.25
N PRO A 44 -7.33 6.26 -8.17
CA PRO A 44 -7.07 6.21 -9.61
C PRO A 44 -5.69 6.76 -10.00
N ARG A 45 -5.21 7.75 -9.24
CA ARG A 45 -3.87 8.31 -9.37
C ARG A 45 -2.78 7.27 -9.10
N GLU A 46 -2.86 6.57 -7.97
CA GLU A 46 -1.87 5.56 -7.57
C GLU A 46 -1.82 4.40 -8.57
N LEU A 47 -2.98 3.96 -9.06
CA LEU A 47 -3.08 2.97 -10.11
C LEU A 47 -2.28 3.39 -11.35
N MET A 48 -2.53 4.58 -11.88
CA MET A 48 -1.82 5.09 -13.06
C MET A 48 -0.32 5.20 -12.80
N GLU A 49 0.08 5.65 -11.62
CA GLU A 49 1.50 5.72 -11.29
C GLU A 49 2.16 4.34 -11.14
N ILE A 50 1.46 3.33 -10.62
CA ILE A 50 1.93 1.95 -10.54
C ILE A 50 2.14 1.37 -11.95
N VAL A 51 1.18 1.57 -12.86
CA VAL A 51 1.28 1.13 -14.26
C VAL A 51 2.50 1.76 -14.95
N LEU A 52 2.67 3.08 -14.81
CA LEU A 52 3.81 3.79 -15.38
C LEU A 52 5.17 3.35 -14.79
N ARG A 53 5.21 2.96 -13.50
CA ARG A 53 6.40 2.38 -12.86
C ARG A 53 6.69 0.97 -13.37
N ALA A 54 5.65 0.15 -13.54
CA ALA A 54 5.77 -1.21 -14.05
C ALA A 54 6.29 -1.22 -15.49
N GLU A 55 5.83 -0.29 -16.33
CA GLU A 55 6.28 -0.16 -17.72
C GLU A 55 7.71 0.37 -17.83
N LYS A 56 8.04 1.43 -17.09
CA LYS A 56 9.34 2.12 -17.20
C LYS A 56 10.45 1.47 -16.36
N GLY A 57 10.09 0.63 -15.39
CA GLY A 57 11.01 0.02 -14.42
C GLY A 57 11.75 1.03 -13.53
N LYS A 58 11.32 2.29 -13.52
CA LYS A 58 11.98 3.40 -12.82
C LYS A 58 10.96 4.18 -11.97
N PRO A 59 11.39 4.76 -10.85
CA PRO A 59 10.53 5.68 -10.09
C PRO A 59 10.04 6.83 -10.97
N LEU A 60 8.77 7.19 -10.83
CA LEU A 60 8.21 8.39 -11.47
C LEU A 60 8.82 9.65 -10.86
N GLY A 61 9.49 10.46 -11.69
CA GLY A 61 9.92 11.80 -11.32
C GLY A 61 8.72 12.72 -11.21
N ARG A 62 8.24 12.97 -9.99
CA ARG A 62 7.19 13.95 -9.74
C ARG A 62 7.81 15.35 -9.74
N PRO A 63 7.30 16.31 -10.53
CA PRO A 63 7.85 17.68 -10.55
C PRO A 63 7.69 18.41 -9.21
N PHE A 64 6.72 17.98 -8.38
CA PHE A 64 6.42 18.56 -7.07
C PHE A 64 6.79 17.66 -5.87
N GLY A 65 7.60 16.59 -6.08
CA GLY A 65 8.01 15.68 -5.02
C GLY A 65 6.95 14.69 -4.53
N THR A 66 7.22 14.01 -3.42
CA THR A 66 6.31 13.05 -2.75
C THR A 66 5.32 13.80 -1.84
N VAL A 67 4.05 13.36 -1.80
CA VAL A 67 3.06 13.85 -0.81
C VAL A 67 3.26 13.18 0.56
N TYR A 68 3.92 12.02 0.58
CA TYR A 68 4.24 11.29 1.80
C TYR A 68 5.49 11.86 2.46
N HIS A 69 5.36 12.19 3.74
CA HIS A 69 6.47 12.40 4.65
C HIS A 69 6.95 11.03 5.11
N PHE A 70 8.16 10.64 4.72
CA PHE A 70 8.77 9.42 5.25
C PHE A 70 9.02 9.60 6.76
N SER A 71 8.79 8.55 7.54
CA SER A 71 9.10 8.60 8.96
C SER A 71 10.61 8.49 9.15
N PRO A 72 11.25 9.41 9.91
CA PRO A 72 12.71 9.49 10.04
C PRO A 72 13.31 8.27 10.78
N TRP A 73 12.49 7.35 11.30
CA TRP A 73 12.96 6.12 11.95
C TRP A 73 13.83 5.25 11.05
N GLN A 74 13.73 5.39 9.72
CA GLN A 74 14.55 4.65 8.77
C GLN A 74 16.02 5.10 8.76
N GLU A 75 16.29 6.30 9.27
CA GLU A 75 17.65 6.84 9.42
C GLU A 75 18.32 6.42 10.74
N LEU A 76 17.55 5.80 11.65
CA LEU A 76 18.02 5.32 12.95
C LEU A 76 18.27 3.81 12.89
N LEU A 77 19.54 3.42 13.09
CA LEU A 77 19.95 2.02 13.18
C LEU A 77 20.45 1.72 14.59
N PHE A 78 20.11 0.56 15.12
CA PHE A 78 20.69 0.07 16.37
C PHE A 78 22.10 -0.48 16.11
N ASN A 79 23.07 -0.05 16.92
CA ASN A 79 24.40 -0.64 16.89
C ASN A 79 24.39 -2.02 17.56
N PRO A 80 24.67 -3.13 16.85
CA PRO A 80 24.68 -4.45 17.46
C PRO A 80 25.87 -4.60 18.43
N VAL A 81 25.59 -4.90 19.69
CA VAL A 81 26.62 -5.06 20.75
C VAL A 81 27.09 -6.51 20.95
N ALA A 82 26.87 -7.38 19.97
CA ALA A 82 27.09 -8.83 20.08
C ALA A 82 28.55 -9.25 20.38
N LEU A 83 29.52 -8.34 20.18
CA LEU A 83 30.94 -8.59 20.48
C LEU A 83 31.33 -8.20 21.92
N VAL A 84 30.50 -7.42 22.62
CA VAL A 84 30.74 -6.96 24.00
C VAL A 84 29.96 -7.79 25.01
N ARG A 85 28.75 -8.24 24.63
CA ARG A 85 27.92 -9.13 25.45
C ARG A 85 27.33 -10.20 24.56
N LEU A 86 27.36 -11.44 25.05
CA LEU A 86 26.67 -12.53 24.40
C LEU A 86 25.16 -12.24 24.37
N PRO A 87 24.46 -12.56 23.27
CA PRO A 87 23.01 -12.46 23.21
C PRO A 87 22.35 -13.25 24.34
N THR A 88 21.21 -12.78 24.82
CA THR A 88 20.35 -13.55 25.73
C THR A 88 19.94 -14.87 25.07
N VAL A 89 20.03 -15.97 25.82
CA VAL A 89 19.82 -17.34 25.32
C VAL A 89 18.33 -17.65 25.07
N ASP A 90 17.42 -16.97 25.78
CA ASP A 90 15.97 -17.14 25.67
C ASP A 90 15.30 -15.76 25.54
N GLU A 91 14.31 -15.64 24.65
CA GLU A 91 13.52 -14.41 24.46
C GLU A 91 12.77 -14.02 25.73
N LYS A 92 12.46 -15.00 26.60
CA LYS A 92 11.70 -14.78 27.84
C LYS A 92 12.48 -14.08 28.95
N SER A 93 13.79 -13.87 28.80
CA SER A 93 14.58 -13.19 29.84
C SER A 93 14.49 -11.66 29.79
N VAL A 94 13.92 -11.08 28.73
CA VAL A 94 13.84 -9.62 28.57
C VAL A 94 12.62 -9.09 29.29
N GLU A 95 12.82 -8.34 30.37
CA GLU A 95 11.74 -7.66 31.06
C GLU A 95 11.23 -6.49 30.22
N THR A 96 9.94 -6.52 29.88
CA THR A 96 9.25 -5.48 29.09
C THR A 96 8.43 -4.53 29.96
N LYS A 97 8.40 -4.74 31.28
CA LYS A 97 7.63 -3.90 32.19
C LYS A 97 8.21 -2.49 32.21
N VAL A 98 7.36 -1.47 32.08
CA VAL A 98 7.78 -0.07 32.14
C VAL A 98 6.87 0.75 33.04
N THR A 99 7.45 1.77 33.68
CA THR A 99 6.70 2.75 34.49
C THR A 99 6.75 4.11 33.81
N LEU A 100 5.59 4.62 33.38
CA LEU A 100 5.44 5.94 32.81
C LEU A 100 5.22 6.99 33.91
N GLY A 101 5.96 8.09 33.84
CA GLY A 101 5.89 9.17 34.83
C GLY A 101 6.32 8.72 36.23
N PRO A 102 7.56 8.20 36.44
CA PRO A 102 8.00 7.70 37.74
C PRO A 102 7.99 8.74 38.87
N LYS A 103 8.03 10.04 38.53
CA LYS A 103 7.94 11.16 39.48
C LYS A 103 6.54 11.78 39.57
N ALA A 104 5.56 11.25 38.85
CA ALA A 104 4.20 11.75 38.89
C ALA A 104 3.51 11.35 40.21
N LYS A 105 2.48 12.11 40.62
CA LYS A 105 1.65 11.77 41.79
C LYS A 105 0.98 10.40 41.64
N ARG A 106 0.73 9.96 40.40
CA ARG A 106 0.18 8.64 40.05
C ARG A 106 0.93 8.08 38.83
N PRO A 107 2.03 7.35 39.03
CA PRO A 107 2.75 6.69 37.95
C PRO A 107 1.88 5.59 37.32
N LEU A 108 2.07 5.35 36.01
CA LEU A 108 1.37 4.30 35.28
C LEU A 108 2.33 3.13 35.04
N GLU A 109 2.02 1.97 35.61
CA GLU A 109 2.77 0.74 35.36
C GLU A 109 2.14 -0.04 34.21
N LEU A 110 2.98 -0.45 33.26
CA LEU A 110 2.61 -1.25 32.10
C LEU A 110 3.44 -2.52 32.05
N ALA A 111 2.81 -3.66 31.75
CA ALA A 111 3.52 -4.93 31.59
C ALA A 111 4.38 -4.99 30.32
N ILE A 112 3.98 -4.25 29.29
CA ILE A 112 4.70 -4.09 28.01
C ILE A 112 4.71 -2.61 27.61
N PRO A 113 5.72 -2.14 26.84
CA PRO A 113 5.84 -0.73 26.47
C PRO A 113 4.96 -0.38 25.26
N ILE A 114 3.74 -0.88 25.22
CA ILE A 114 2.76 -0.68 24.15
C ILE A 114 1.42 -0.37 24.80
N ILE A 115 0.78 0.72 24.36
CA ILE A 115 -0.56 1.11 24.81
C ILE A 115 -1.45 1.38 23.60
N ILE A 116 -2.72 0.99 23.71
CA ILE A 116 -3.73 1.41 22.76
C ILE A 116 -4.09 2.85 23.07
N THR A 117 -4.02 3.72 22.07
CA THR A 117 -4.35 5.12 22.24
C THR A 117 -5.86 5.30 22.38
N GLY A 118 -6.30 6.26 23.20
CA GLY A 118 -7.73 6.61 23.35
C GLY A 118 -8.30 7.41 22.18
N MET A 119 -7.94 7.08 20.94
CA MET A 119 -8.51 7.71 19.73
C MET A 119 -9.72 6.90 19.25
N SER A 120 -10.72 7.57 18.66
CA SER A 120 -12.01 6.95 18.32
C SER A 120 -11.97 5.89 17.20
N TYR A 121 -10.78 5.57 16.69
CA TYR A 121 -10.61 4.69 15.52
C TYR A 121 -9.83 3.41 15.79
N GLY A 122 -9.45 3.13 17.05
CA GLY A 122 -8.75 1.90 17.43
C GLY A 122 -7.26 1.95 17.15
#